data_AF-A0A3B8W9Z4-F1
#
_entry.id   AF-A0A3B8W9Z4-F1
#
_cell.length_a   1.000
_cell.length_b   1.000
_cell.length_c   1.000
_cell.angle_alpha   90.00
_cell.angle_beta   90.00
_cell.angle_gamma   90.00
#
_symmetry.space_group_name_H-M   'P 1'
#
loop_
_entity.id
_entity.type
_entity.pdbx_description
1 polymer ?
#
loop_
_entity_poly.entity_id
_entity_poly.type
_entity_poly.pdbx_seq_one_letter_code
_entity_poly.pdbx_strand_id
1 'polypeptide(L)'
;GRELELLGYLIQDFEDREWVKPDLDPIDAISVRMEQLHLNVADLLDVFGDRGTASKVLNRQRSLSLAMIRGLSERLTLPVDLLLRPPAPRSNKLAVAEPRATYRKRRKR
;
A
#
# COMPACT_ATOMS: atom_id res chain seq x y z
N GLY A 1 -1.19 7.99 32.72
CA GLY A 1 -2.22 8.99 32.45
C GLY A 1 -1.61 10.15 31.72
N ARG A 2 -1.23 11.21 32.45
CA ARG A 2 -0.71 12.48 31.90
C ARG A 2 0.46 12.38 30.93
N GLU A 3 1.40 11.46 31.14
CA GLU A 3 2.57 11.30 30.26
C GLU A 3 2.20 10.74 28.88
N LEU A 4 1.27 9.79 28.81
CA LEU A 4 0.77 9.24 27.54
C LEU A 4 -0.06 10.27 26.77
N GLU A 5 -0.86 11.07 27.47
CA GLU A 5 -1.63 12.16 26.88
C GLU A 5 -0.71 13.23 26.27
N LEU A 6 0.37 13.59 26.99
CA LEU A 6 1.37 14.53 26.51
C LEU A 6 2.13 13.98 25.30
N LEU A 7 2.54 12.72 25.33
CA LEU A 7 3.21 12.07 24.19
C LEU A 7 2.32 12.00 22.96
N GLY A 8 1.04 11.64 23.12
CA GLY A 8 0.08 11.62 22.02
C GLY A 8 -0.10 13.01 21.39
N TYR A 9 -0.23 14.04 22.22
CA TYR A 9 -0.32 15.43 21.75
C TYR A 9 0.93 15.88 20.99
N LEU A 10 2.12 15.56 21.49
CA LEU A 10 3.38 15.93 20.84
C LEU A 10 3.59 15.21 19.50
N ILE A 11 3.18 13.94 19.39
CA ILE A 11 3.22 13.21 18.13
C ILE A 11 2.28 13.86 17.12
N GLN A 12 1.05 14.18 17.53
CA GLN A 12 0.07 14.82 16.66
C GLN A 12 0.50 16.22 16.21
N ASP A 13 1.00 17.05 17.13
CA ASP A 13 1.51 18.40 16.80
C ASP A 13 2.74 18.35 15.89
N PHE A 14 3.61 17.35 16.06
CA PHE A 14 4.73 17.10 15.16
C PHE A 14 4.26 16.65 13.77
N GLU A 15 3.32 15.71 13.70
CA GLU A 15 2.72 15.28 12.43
C GLU A 15 2.03 16.45 11.72
N ASP A 16 1.23 17.26 12.41
CA ASP A 16 0.53 18.40 11.79
C ASP A 16 1.50 19.46 11.22
N ARG A 17 2.67 19.65 11.84
CA ARG A 17 3.67 20.65 11.43
C ARG A 17 4.62 20.16 10.34
N GLU A 18 5.10 18.93 10.46
CA GLU A 18 6.19 18.40 9.64
C GLU A 18 5.71 17.43 8.55
N TRP A 19 4.42 17.09 8.49
CA TRP A 19 3.88 16.19 7.46
C TRP A 19 3.80 16.87 6.09
N VAL A 20 4.97 17.07 5.49
CA VAL A 20 5.13 17.02 4.04
C VAL A 20 4.67 15.62 3.66
N LYS A 21 3.39 15.49 3.24
CA LYS A 21 2.84 14.21 2.78
C LYS A 21 3.89 13.62 1.85
N PRO A 22 4.61 12.55 2.22
CA PRO A 22 5.53 11.95 1.29
C PRO A 22 4.72 11.68 0.04
N ASP A 23 5.31 11.91 -1.14
CA ASP A 23 4.76 11.43 -2.41
C ASP A 23 4.87 9.90 -2.43
N LEU A 24 4.24 9.27 -1.44
CA LEU A 24 4.12 7.85 -1.34
C LEU A 24 3.09 7.46 -2.39
N ASP A 25 3.57 6.75 -3.39
CA ASP A 25 2.73 6.19 -4.42
C ASP A 25 1.67 5.31 -3.74
N PRO A 26 0.39 5.45 -4.12
CA PRO A 26 -0.70 4.66 -3.53
C PRO A 26 -0.45 3.15 -3.62
N ILE A 27 0.20 2.67 -4.68
CA ILE A 27 0.53 1.26 -4.87
C ILE A 27 1.64 0.81 -3.94
N ASP A 28 2.62 1.67 -3.65
CA ASP A 28 3.67 1.37 -2.67
C ASP A 28 3.09 1.35 -1.26
N ALA A 29 2.20 2.29 -0.93
CA ALA A 29 1.49 2.30 0.34
C ALA A 29 0.66 1.01 0.56
N ILE A 30 -0.08 0.56 -0.47
CA ILE A 30 -0.80 -0.71 -0.43
C ILE A 30 0.17 -1.88 -0.17
N SER A 31 1.28 -1.95 -0.91
CA SER A 31 2.23 -3.06 -0.83
C SER A 31 2.91 -3.14 0.54
N VAL A 32 3.38 -2.01 1.06
CA VAL A 32 3.97 -1.91 2.41
C VAL A 32 2.94 -2.28 3.46
N ARG A 33 1.70 -1.82 3.31
CA ARG A 33 0.65 -2.10 4.28
C ARG A 33 0.24 -3.58 4.29
N MET A 34 0.20 -4.22 3.13
CA MET A 34 0.03 -5.67 3.02
C MET A 34 1.16 -6.42 3.73
N GLU A 35 2.42 -5.99 3.57
CA GLU A 35 3.56 -6.59 4.26
C GLU A 35 3.46 -6.47 5.78
N GLN A 36 3.13 -5.28 6.29
CA GLN A 36 2.94 -5.02 7.74
C GLN A 36 1.83 -5.86 8.36
N LEU A 37 0.78 -6.14 7.59
CA LEU A 37 -0.37 -6.95 8.03
C LEU A 37 -0.20 -8.44 7.70
N HIS A 38 0.93 -8.84 7.12
CA HIS A 38 1.18 -10.20 6.63
C HIS A 38 0.13 -10.73 5.65
N LEU A 39 -0.49 -9.82 4.88
CA LEU A 39 -1.49 -10.14 3.87
C LEU A 39 -0.83 -10.45 2.53
N ASN A 40 -1.40 -11.43 1.83
CA ASN A 40 -1.05 -11.74 0.46
C ASN A 40 -2.14 -11.26 -0.51
N VAL A 41 -1.87 -11.30 -1.82
CA VAL A 41 -2.83 -10.86 -2.85
C VAL A 41 -4.12 -11.70 -2.86
N ALA A 42 -4.04 -12.98 -2.49
CA ALA A 42 -5.21 -13.86 -2.43
C ALA A 42 -6.21 -13.42 -1.35
N ASP A 43 -5.73 -12.80 -0.27
CA ASP A 43 -6.55 -12.33 0.85
C ASP A 43 -7.36 -11.06 0.52
N LEU A 44 -7.03 -10.37 -0.57
CA LEU A 44 -7.69 -9.15 -1.04
C LEU A 44 -8.41 -9.32 -2.38
N LEU A 45 -8.64 -10.56 -2.83
CA LEU A 45 -9.32 -10.82 -4.10
C LEU A 45 -10.78 -10.38 -4.11
N ASP A 46 -11.41 -10.29 -2.95
CA ASP A 46 -12.74 -9.69 -2.80
C ASP A 46 -12.74 -8.19 -3.14
N VAL A 47 -11.63 -7.49 -2.89
CA VAL A 47 -11.46 -6.08 -3.25
C VAL A 47 -11.02 -5.90 -4.70
N PHE A 48 -10.06 -6.72 -5.17
CA PHE A 48 -9.52 -6.62 -6.53
C PHE A 48 -10.38 -7.33 -7.59
N GLY A 49 -11.31 -8.20 -7.19
CA GLY A 49 -12.11 -9.07 -8.04
C GLY A 49 -11.38 -10.36 -8.46
N ASP A 50 -10.20 -10.23 -9.07
CA ASP A 50 -9.43 -11.37 -9.56
C ASP A 50 -7.90 -11.14 -9.49
N ARG A 51 -7.12 -12.24 -9.56
CA ARG A 51 -5.65 -12.20 -9.47
C ARG A 51 -4.98 -11.42 -10.60
N GLY A 52 -5.56 -11.46 -11.80
CA GLY A 52 -5.06 -10.73 -12.96
C GLY A 52 -5.26 -9.23 -12.82
N THR A 53 -6.42 -8.81 -12.34
CA THR A 53 -6.72 -7.41 -12.02
C THR A 53 -5.83 -6.91 -10.89
N ALA A 54 -5.70 -7.66 -9.79
CA ALA A 54 -4.79 -7.32 -8.70
C ALA A 54 -3.34 -7.13 -9.19
N SER A 55 -2.85 -8.07 -10.00
CA SER A 55 -1.50 -7.98 -10.58
C SER A 55 -1.34 -6.72 -11.45
N LYS A 56 -2.30 -6.40 -12.33
CA LYS A 56 -2.24 -5.19 -13.17
C LYS A 56 -2.19 -3.92 -12.32
N VAL A 57 -2.97 -3.84 -11.26
CA VAL A 57 -2.99 -2.68 -10.35
C VAL A 57 -1.68 -2.55 -9.58
N LEU A 58 -1.22 -3.62 -8.92
CA LEU A 58 0.06 -3.61 -8.18
C LEU A 58 1.27 -3.37 -9.09
N ASN A 59 1.15 -3.71 -10.36
CA ASN A 59 2.14 -3.42 -11.38
C ASN A 59 1.98 -2.06 -12.07
N ARG A 60 1.03 -1.22 -11.63
CA ARG A 60 0.72 0.11 -12.18
C ARG A 60 0.30 0.11 -13.65
N GLN A 61 -0.18 -1.02 -14.14
CA GLN A 61 -0.72 -1.19 -15.50
C GLN A 61 -2.21 -0.84 -15.57
N ARG A 62 -2.86 -0.66 -14.41
CA ARG A 62 -4.26 -0.27 -14.27
C ARG A 62 -4.42 0.63 -13.05
N SER A 63 -5.22 1.68 -13.18
CA SER A 63 -5.61 2.55 -12.07
C SER A 63 -6.58 1.85 -11.11
N LEU A 64 -6.61 2.31 -9.86
CA LEU A 64 -7.59 1.89 -8.88
C LEU A 64 -8.99 2.39 -9.28
N SER A 65 -10.00 1.51 -9.21
CA SER A 65 -11.39 1.93 -9.32
C SER A 65 -11.87 2.51 -7.98
N LEU A 66 -12.96 3.29 -8.01
CA LEU A 66 -13.53 3.85 -6.78
C LEU A 66 -13.96 2.75 -5.78
N ALA A 67 -14.43 1.60 -6.27
CA ALA A 67 -14.77 0.45 -5.43
C ALA A 67 -13.53 -0.15 -4.77
N MET A 68 -12.42 -0.28 -5.51
CA MET A 68 -11.14 -0.73 -4.94
C MET A 68 -10.61 0.25 -3.90
N ILE A 69 -10.69 1.56 -4.16
CA ILE A 69 -10.24 2.59 -3.20
C ILE A 69 -10.96 2.46 -1.87
N ARG A 70 -12.29 2.33 -1.90
CA ARG A 70 -13.10 2.16 -0.68
C ARG A 70 -12.74 0.86 0.06
N GLY A 71 -12.71 -0.26 -0.66
CA GLY A 71 -12.40 -1.56 -0.06
C GLY A 71 -10.97 -1.64 0.51
N LEU A 72 -9.98 -1.05 -0.17
CA LEU A 72 -8.60 -1.01 0.33
C LEU A 72 -8.45 -0.06 1.51
N SER A 73 -9.14 1.08 1.50
CA SER A 73 -9.13 2.01 2.64
C SER A 73 -9.63 1.31 3.91
N GLU A 74 -10.73 0.57 3.82
CA GLU A 74 -11.29 -0.20 4.93
C GLU A 74 -10.38 -1.35 5.36
N ARG A 75 -9.91 -2.17 4.41
CA ARG A 75 -9.12 -3.38 4.71
C ARG A 75 -7.71 -3.10 5.22
N LEU A 76 -7.08 -2.05 4.71
CA LEU A 76 -5.68 -1.71 4.99
C LEU A 76 -5.56 -0.53 5.95
N THR A 77 -6.68 0.10 6.34
CA THR A 77 -6.71 1.31 7.18
C THR A 77 -5.89 2.44 6.54
N LEU A 78 -5.98 2.57 5.22
CA LEU A 78 -5.27 3.61 4.46
C LEU A 78 -6.20 4.80 4.20
N PRO A 79 -5.72 6.05 4.32
CA PRO A 79 -6.53 7.22 3.99
C PRO A 79 -6.98 7.22 2.53
N VAL A 80 -8.25 7.54 2.28
CA VAL A 80 -8.82 7.62 0.93
C VAL A 80 -8.05 8.63 0.06
N ASP A 81 -7.68 9.77 0.62
CA ASP A 81 -6.92 10.81 -0.07
C ASP A 81 -5.54 10.34 -0.55
N LEU A 82 -4.94 9.36 0.13
CA LEU A 82 -3.70 8.73 -0.30
C LEU A 82 -3.94 7.88 -1.55
N LEU A 83 -5.02 7.09 -1.55
CA LEU A 83 -5.37 6.16 -2.61
C LEU A 83 -5.95 6.80 -3.87
N LEU A 84 -6.50 8.01 -3.75
CA LEU A 84 -7.04 8.79 -4.89
C LEU A 84 -5.97 9.35 -5.83
N ARG A 85 -4.71 9.40 -5.38
CA ARG A 85 -3.60 9.92 -6.18
C ARG A 85 -3.35 9.01 -7.40
N PRO A 86 -2.95 9.55 -8.55
CA PRO A 86 -2.48 8.72 -9.64
C PRO A 86 -1.18 8.00 -9.23
N PRO A 87 -1.01 6.71 -9.58
CA PRO A 87 0.25 6.03 -9.34
C PRO A 87 1.37 6.71 -10.14
N ALA A 88 2.53 6.89 -9.50
CA ALA A 88 3.71 7.39 -10.19
C ALA A 88 4.15 6.35 -11.23
N PRO A 89 4.74 6.76 -12.37
CA PRO A 89 5.37 5.79 -13.26
C PRO A 89 6.39 4.99 -12.46
N ARG A 90 6.51 3.69 -12.76
CA ARG A 90 7.45 2.79 -12.08
C ARG A 90 8.88 3.34 -12.23
N SER A 91 9.31 4.15 -11.27
CA SER A 91 10.69 4.63 -11.23
C SER A 91 11.53 3.47 -10.71
N ASN A 92 12.54 3.08 -11.48
CA ASN A 92 13.41 1.95 -11.14
C ASN A 92 14.33 2.24 -9.93
N LYS A 93 13.98 3.19 -9.05
CA LYS A 93 14.84 3.72 -7.98
C LYS A 93 14.79 2.92 -6.67
N LEU A 94 13.88 1.95 -6.53
CA LEU A 94 13.87 0.96 -5.44
C LEU A 94 14.67 -0.31 -5.76
N ALA A 95 15.44 -0.34 -6.86
CA ALA A 95 16.31 -1.45 -7.22
C ALA A 95 17.57 -1.61 -6.32
N VAL A 96 17.63 -0.93 -5.16
CA VAL A 96 18.75 -1.02 -4.21
C VAL A 96 18.23 -1.39 -2.82
N ALA A 97 17.61 -2.57 -2.69
CA ALA A 97 17.52 -3.34 -1.44
C ALA A 97 16.95 -4.74 -1.74
N GLU A 98 17.84 -5.62 -2.20
CA GLU A 98 17.75 -7.10 -2.23
C GLU A 98 16.70 -7.82 -3.10
N PRO A 99 17.08 -8.95 -3.73
CA PRO A 99 16.22 -9.73 -4.61
C PRO A 99 15.26 -10.61 -3.78
N ARG A 100 14.02 -10.15 -3.58
CA ARG A 100 12.96 -11.01 -3.04
C ARG A 100 12.53 -12.07 -4.05
N ALA A 101 13.12 -13.26 -3.91
CA ALA A 101 12.67 -14.58 -4.33
C ALA A 101 11.69 -14.62 -5.51
N THR A 102 12.22 -14.88 -6.71
CA THR A 102 11.40 -15.25 -7.85
C THR A 102 10.58 -16.49 -7.51
N TYR A 103 9.26 -16.38 -7.70
CA TYR A 103 8.32 -17.50 -7.58
C TYR A 103 8.70 -18.61 -8.58
N ARG A 104 9.46 -19.59 -8.10
CA ARG A 104 9.85 -20.77 -8.86
C ARG A 104 8.63 -21.70 -8.97
N LYS A 105 7.86 -21.54 -10.05
CA LYS A 105 6.84 -22.52 -10.45
C LYS A 105 7.49 -23.91 -10.54
N ARG A 106 7.14 -24.82 -9.62
CA ARG A 106 7.35 -26.26 -9.78
C ARG A 106 6.57 -26.71 -11.02
N ARG A 107 7.26 -27.02 -12.11
CA ARG A 107 6.70 -27.84 -13.18
C ARG A 107 6.68 -29.30 -12.68
N LYS A 108 5.48 -29.87 -12.54
CA LYS A 108 5.30 -31.33 -12.54
C LYS A 108 5.49 -31.81 -13.98
N ARG A 109 6.44 -32.70 -14.21
CA ARG A 109 6.35 -33.85 -15.11
C ARG A 109 7.11 -34.99 -14.47
#